data_AF-A0AAV6RT90-F1
#
_entry.id   AF-A0AAV6RT90-F1
#
_cell.length_a   1.000
_cell.length_b   1.000
_cell.length_c   1.000
_cell.angle_alpha   90.00
_cell.angle_beta   90.00
_cell.angle_gamma   90.00
#
_symmetry.space_group_name_H-M   'P 1'
#
loop_
_entity.id
_entity.type
_entity.pdbx_description
1 polymer ?
#
loop_
_entity_poly.entity_id
_entity_poly.type
_entity_poly.pdbx_seq_one_letter_code
_entity_poly.pdbx_strand_id
1 'polypeptide(L)'
;MLQHLKNIITGNTVSPWAKKQDRVILLFEDDEQVDKVMHFLSEVLERTETDKKSADPVAFVMDVLLPEATVHALGAVHSISLDKAKEMYMRGTEFDSSEITQLGEQLQSHISSKPRQKLDSFLSNYKKALECEEFLRRL
;
A
#
# COMPACT_ATOMS: atom_id res chain seq x y z
N MET A 1 -12.85 18.58 7.13
CA MET A 1 -11.89 17.56 7.60
C MET A 1 -11.48 17.79 9.06
N LEU A 2 -10.78 18.87 9.43
CA LEU A 2 -10.33 19.07 10.82
C LEU A 2 -11.46 18.98 11.87
N GLN A 3 -12.61 19.63 11.63
CA GLN A 3 -13.76 19.56 12.54
C GLN A 3 -14.34 18.14 12.65
N HIS A 4 -14.30 17.37 11.57
CA HIS A 4 -14.76 15.97 11.56
C HIS A 4 -13.88 15.09 12.44
N LEU A 5 -12.55 15.24 12.34
CA LEU A 5 -11.61 14.53 13.21
C LEU A 5 -11.82 14.88 14.69
N LYS A 6 -12.02 16.16 15.01
CA LYS A 6 -12.35 16.59 16.37
C LYS A 6 -13.64 15.95 16.89
N ASN A 7 -14.69 15.89 16.06
CA ASN A 7 -15.95 15.24 16.44
C ASN A 7 -15.79 13.73 16.69
N ILE A 8 -14.88 13.07 15.97
CA ILE A 8 -14.54 11.66 16.22
C ILE A 8 -13.80 11.52 17.56
N ILE A 9 -12.82 12.38 17.84
CA ILE A 9 -12.06 12.37 19.10
C ILE A 9 -12.94 12.62 20.32
N THR A 10 -13.92 13.53 20.23
CA THR A 10 -14.88 13.80 21.32
C THR A 10 -15.97 12.71 21.41
N GLY A 11 -16.06 11.82 20.43
CA GLY A 11 -17.10 10.79 20.35
C GLY A 11 -18.48 11.31 19.93
N ASN A 12 -18.56 12.53 19.38
CA ASN A 12 -19.77 13.08 18.77
C ASN A 12 -20.07 12.43 17.41
N THR A 13 -19.09 11.80 16.79
CA THR A 13 -19.22 11.08 15.53
C THR A 13 -18.53 9.74 15.64
N VAL A 14 -19.22 8.68 15.21
CA VAL A 14 -18.64 7.33 15.19
C VAL A 14 -17.94 7.12 13.87
N SER A 15 -16.63 6.88 13.91
CA SER A 15 -15.86 6.53 12.72
C SER A 15 -16.17 5.09 12.27
N PRO A 16 -16.36 4.83 10.97
CA PRO A 16 -16.41 3.46 10.45
C PRO A 16 -15.13 2.66 10.76
N TRP A 17 -13.98 3.33 10.90
CA TRP A 17 -12.67 2.71 11.17
C TRP A 17 -12.47 2.30 12.63
N ALA A 18 -13.35 2.73 13.54
CA ALA A 18 -13.30 2.32 14.94
C ALA A 18 -13.58 0.82 15.16
N LYS A 19 -14.16 0.14 14.17
CA LYS A 19 -14.29 -1.32 14.15
C LYS A 19 -13.08 -1.88 13.39
N LYS A 20 -12.50 -2.99 13.88
CA LYS A 20 -11.45 -3.74 13.16
C LYS A 20 -11.93 -4.03 11.74
N GLN A 21 -11.37 -3.31 10.77
CA GLN A 21 -11.50 -3.55 9.33
C GLN A 21 -10.13 -3.98 8.79
N ASP A 22 -10.14 -4.58 7.60
CA ASP A 22 -8.90 -4.87 6.88
C ASP A 22 -8.13 -3.57 6.65
N ARG A 23 -6.89 -3.54 7.14
CA ARG A 23 -6.01 -2.38 7.01
C ARG A 23 -5.44 -2.35 5.60
N VAL A 24 -5.61 -1.22 4.92
CA VAL A 24 -4.87 -0.92 3.70
C VAL A 24 -3.45 -0.53 4.11
N ILE A 25 -2.45 -1.14 3.49
CA ILE A 25 -1.06 -0.71 3.66
C ILE A 25 -0.91 0.63 2.94
N LEU A 26 -0.72 1.70 3.72
CA LEU A 26 -0.37 3.00 3.18
C LEU A 26 1.13 3.03 2.89
N LEU A 27 1.47 3.28 1.64
CA LEU A 27 2.85 3.48 1.21
C LEU A 27 3.12 4.98 1.22
N PHE A 28 3.97 5.41 2.14
CA PHE A 28 4.55 6.74 2.14
C PHE A 28 5.83 6.73 1.31
N GLU A 29 6.14 7.85 0.65
CA GLU A 29 7.31 7.96 -0.22
C GLU A 29 8.61 7.93 0.60
N ASP A 30 8.60 8.57 1.78
CA ASP A 30 9.73 8.61 2.69
C ASP A 30 9.29 8.72 4.16
N ASP A 31 10.25 8.54 5.07
CA ASP A 31 10.04 8.64 6.52
C ASP A 31 9.62 10.06 6.95
N GLU A 32 10.05 11.10 6.24
CA GLU A 32 9.71 12.49 6.57
C GLU A 32 8.21 12.76 6.36
N GLN A 33 7.61 12.14 5.34
CA GLN A 33 6.18 12.19 5.09
C GLN A 33 5.39 11.51 6.21
N VAL A 34 5.86 10.35 6.67
CA VAL A 34 5.28 9.63 7.81
C VAL A 34 5.30 10.52 9.05
N ASP A 35 6.46 11.09 9.36
CA ASP A 35 6.66 11.95 10.54
C ASP A 35 5.73 13.16 10.52
N LYS A 36 5.60 13.84 9.37
CA LYS A 36 4.70 15.00 9.22
C LYS A 36 3.24 14.63 9.47
N VAL A 37 2.78 13.53 8.88
CA VAL A 37 1.37 13.09 9.02
C VAL A 37 1.09 12.64 10.45
N MET A 38 1.97 11.83 11.03
CA MET A 38 1.84 11.35 12.40
C MET A 38 1.90 12.48 13.41
N HIS A 39 2.81 13.44 13.23
CA HIS A 39 2.89 14.63 14.06
C HIS A 39 1.60 15.44 13.99
N PHE A 40 1.11 15.76 12.79
CA PHE A 40 -0.13 16.52 12.62
C PHE A 40 -1.33 15.85 13.30
N LEU A 41 -1.54 14.54 13.07
CA LEU A 41 -2.67 13.82 13.66
C LEU A 41 -2.55 13.68 15.17
N SER A 42 -1.33 13.51 15.69
CA SER A 42 -1.08 13.46 17.14
C SER A 42 -1.35 14.82 17.78
N GLU A 43 -0.92 15.92 17.17
CA GLU A 43 -1.24 17.27 17.64
C GLU A 43 -2.76 17.53 17.65
N VAL A 44 -3.49 17.06 16.64
CA VAL A 44 -4.96 17.19 16.60
C VAL A 44 -5.60 16.42 17.75
N LEU A 45 -5.11 15.20 18.03
CA LEU A 45 -5.58 14.40 19.16
C LEU A 45 -5.30 15.08 20.50
N GLU A 46 -4.07 15.57 20.71
CA GLU A 46 -3.64 16.21 21.96
C GLU A 46 -4.36 17.53 22.24
N ARG A 47 -4.58 18.36 21.20
CA ARG A 47 -5.23 19.67 21.33
C ARG A 47 -6.75 19.56 21.45
N THR A 48 -7.34 18.39 21.22
CA THR A 48 -8.78 18.19 21.35
C THR A 48 -9.09 17.73 22.77
N GLU A 49 -9.70 18.63 23.55
CA GLU A 49 -10.15 18.31 24.91
C GLU A 49 -11.23 17.21 24.87
N THR A 50 -10.92 16.06 25.45
CA THR A 50 -11.85 14.93 25.56
C THR A 50 -11.59 14.18 26.87
N ASP A 51 -12.68 13.83 27.57
CA ASP A 51 -12.63 12.96 28.75
C ASP A 51 -12.41 11.49 28.35
N LYS A 52 -12.56 11.17 27.06
CA LYS A 52 -12.42 9.83 26.48
C LYS A 52 -11.05 9.67 25.83
N LYS A 53 -9.97 9.83 26.61
CA LYS A 53 -8.63 9.54 26.10
C LYS A 53 -8.53 8.05 25.75
N SER A 54 -8.14 7.76 24.50
CA SER A 54 -7.85 6.39 24.08
C SER A 54 -6.80 5.79 25.02
N ALA A 55 -7.00 4.52 25.41
CA ALA A 55 -6.00 3.77 26.17
C ALA A 55 -4.69 3.61 25.39
N ASP A 56 -4.78 3.63 24.05
CA ASP A 56 -3.65 3.63 23.14
C ASP A 56 -3.80 4.77 22.12
N PRO A 57 -3.16 5.94 22.33
CA PRO A 57 -3.27 7.07 21.42
C PRO A 57 -2.58 6.80 20.08
N VAL A 58 -1.53 5.98 20.05
CA VAL A 58 -0.81 5.65 18.81
C VAL A 58 -1.69 4.77 17.93
N ALA A 59 -2.24 3.70 18.49
CA ALA A 59 -3.18 2.85 17.76
C ALA A 59 -4.41 3.63 17.31
N PHE A 60 -4.92 4.56 18.12
CA PHE A 60 -6.05 5.40 17.71
C PHE A 60 -5.72 6.32 16.54
N VAL A 61 -4.53 6.94 16.53
CA VAL A 61 -4.07 7.74 15.38
C VAL A 61 -3.97 6.86 14.14
N MET A 62 -3.31 5.72 14.23
CA MET A 62 -3.07 4.84 13.07
C MET A 62 -4.34 4.16 12.55
N ASP A 63 -5.19 3.67 13.45
CA ASP A 63 -6.34 2.83 13.09
C ASP A 63 -7.60 3.63 12.79
N VAL A 64 -7.70 4.88 13.26
CA VAL A 64 -8.91 5.69 13.14
C VAL A 64 -8.64 7.03 12.46
N LEU A 65 -7.74 7.85 13.00
CA LEU A 65 -7.57 9.21 12.49
C LEU A 65 -6.88 9.24 11.12
N LEU A 66 -5.88 8.39 10.91
CA LEU A 66 -5.16 8.29 9.65
C LEU A 66 -6.05 7.88 8.47
N PRO A 67 -6.84 6.78 8.54
CA PRO A 67 -7.75 6.44 7.45
C PRO A 67 -8.84 7.50 7.22
N GLU A 68 -9.37 8.13 8.28
CA GLU A 68 -10.32 9.25 8.14
C GLU A 68 -9.71 10.42 7.39
N ALA A 69 -8.52 10.86 7.80
CA ALA A 69 -7.83 11.98 7.18
C ALA A 69 -7.50 11.68 5.72
N THR A 70 -7.05 10.45 5.43
CA THR A 70 -6.68 10.02 4.08
C THR A 70 -7.89 10.01 3.15
N VAL A 71 -9.03 9.44 3.57
CA VAL A 71 -10.25 9.44 2.74
C VAL A 71 -10.75 10.86 2.47
N HIS A 72 -10.70 11.75 3.46
CA HIS A 72 -11.07 13.14 3.26
C HIS A 72 -10.10 13.88 2.32
N ALA A 73 -8.80 13.60 2.44
CA ALA A 73 -7.79 14.16 1.56
C ALA A 73 -7.99 13.68 0.11
N LEU A 74 -8.21 12.38 -0.10
CA LEU A 74 -8.52 11.82 -1.42
C LEU A 74 -9.79 12.44 -2.02
N GLY A 75 -10.85 12.57 -1.24
CA GLY A 75 -12.09 13.23 -1.67
C GLY A 75 -11.87 14.67 -2.13
N ALA A 76 -11.07 15.42 -1.38
CA ALA A 76 -10.72 16.80 -1.72
C ALA A 76 -9.81 16.91 -2.96
N VAL A 77 -8.74 16.10 -3.01
CA VAL A 77 -7.75 16.11 -4.10
C VAL A 77 -8.36 15.68 -5.43
N HIS A 78 -9.14 14.59 -5.42
CA HIS A 78 -9.76 14.05 -6.64
C HIS A 78 -11.12 14.67 -6.94
N SER A 79 -11.64 15.56 -6.10
CA SER A 79 -12.99 16.15 -6.22
C SER A 79 -14.09 15.08 -6.35
N ILE A 80 -14.01 14.03 -5.53
CA ILE A 80 -14.94 12.89 -5.50
C ILE A 80 -15.71 12.83 -4.18
N SER A 81 -16.82 12.08 -4.16
CA SER A 81 -17.58 11.83 -2.93
C SER A 81 -16.75 11.03 -1.92
N LEU A 82 -17.07 11.15 -0.63
CA LEU A 82 -16.40 10.38 0.43
C LEU A 82 -16.56 8.87 0.25
N ASP A 83 -17.70 8.40 -0.26
CA ASP A 83 -17.90 6.98 -0.55
C ASP A 83 -16.94 6.49 -1.64
N LYS A 84 -16.75 7.28 -2.70
CA LYS A 84 -15.83 6.95 -3.79
C LYS A 84 -14.37 7.07 -3.34
N ALA A 85 -14.05 8.05 -2.50
CA ALA A 85 -12.73 8.18 -1.89
C ALA A 85 -12.41 7.02 -0.95
N LYS A 86 -13.40 6.54 -0.19
CA LYS A 86 -13.26 5.35 0.65
C LYS A 86 -13.03 4.10 -0.19
N GLU A 87 -13.77 3.93 -1.29
CA GLU A 87 -13.54 2.82 -2.21
C GLU A 87 -12.12 2.86 -2.78
N MET A 88 -11.66 4.04 -3.23
CA MET A 88 -10.30 4.25 -3.72
C MET A 88 -9.26 3.95 -2.65
N TYR A 89 -9.47 4.40 -1.41
CA TYR A 89 -8.62 4.08 -0.27
C TYR A 89 -8.53 2.56 -0.05
N MET A 90 -9.68 1.87 0.00
CA MET A 90 -9.73 0.42 0.22
C MET A 90 -9.08 -0.37 -0.92
N ARG A 91 -9.13 0.15 -2.13
CA ARG A 91 -8.49 -0.46 -3.30
C ARG A 91 -6.96 -0.38 -3.23
N GLY A 92 -6.42 0.61 -2.52
CA GLY A 92 -4.99 0.88 -2.44
C GLY A 92 -4.44 1.53 -3.71
N THR A 93 -3.11 1.66 -3.77
CA THR A 93 -2.42 2.21 -4.94
C THR A 93 -2.61 1.30 -6.14
N GLU A 94 -3.29 1.81 -7.18
CA GLU A 94 -3.31 1.18 -8.49
C GLU A 94 -2.05 1.63 -9.24
N PHE A 95 -1.07 0.73 -9.39
CA PHE A 95 0.06 0.97 -10.28
C PHE A 95 -0.44 0.92 -11.73
N ASP A 96 0.00 1.86 -12.56
CA ASP A 96 -0.31 1.78 -13.99
C ASP A 96 0.38 0.55 -14.58
N SER A 97 -0.33 -0.15 -15.46
CA SER A 97 0.21 -1.26 -16.25
C SER A 97 1.53 -0.90 -16.94
N SER A 98 1.70 0.37 -17.35
CA SER A 98 2.93 0.88 -17.94
C SER A 98 4.09 0.93 -16.94
N GLU A 99 3.83 1.40 -15.72
CA GLU A 99 4.80 1.48 -14.62
C GLU A 99 5.26 0.08 -14.19
N ILE A 100 4.32 -0.87 -14.05
CA ILE A 100 4.63 -2.27 -13.75
C ILE A 100 5.53 -2.87 -14.84
N THR A 101 5.21 -2.61 -16.11
CA THR A 101 6.00 -3.11 -17.25
C THR A 101 7.40 -2.53 -17.24
N GLN A 102 7.52 -1.22 -17.04
CA GLN A 102 8.80 -0.51 -17.05
C GLN A 102 9.71 -0.96 -15.89
N LEU A 103 9.13 -1.14 -14.70
CA LEU A 103 9.84 -1.72 -13.55
C LEU A 103 10.24 -3.18 -13.83
N GLY A 104 9.37 -3.97 -14.48
CA GLY A 104 9.66 -5.33 -14.90
C GLY A 104 10.87 -5.40 -15.85
N GLU A 105 10.93 -4.53 -16.86
CA GLU A 105 12.05 -4.43 -17.79
C GLU A 105 13.35 -3.99 -17.10
N GLN A 106 13.26 -3.03 -16.17
CA GLN A 106 14.40 -2.58 -15.38
C GLN A 106 14.94 -3.69 -14.48
N LEU A 107 14.07 -4.41 -13.76
CA LEU A 107 14.44 -5.60 -13.00
C LEU A 107 15.04 -6.66 -13.92
N GLN A 108 14.47 -6.86 -15.11
CA GLN A 108 15.01 -7.78 -16.09
C GLN A 108 16.42 -7.36 -16.52
N SER A 109 16.71 -6.08 -16.73
CA SER A 109 18.07 -5.63 -17.06
C SER A 109 19.06 -5.77 -15.90
N HIS A 110 18.60 -5.67 -14.65
CA HIS A 110 19.45 -5.67 -13.44
C HIS A 110 19.63 -7.05 -12.78
N ILE A 111 18.76 -8.03 -13.04
CA ILE A 111 19.02 -9.42 -12.66
C ILE A 111 20.32 -9.86 -13.35
N SER A 112 21.33 -10.21 -12.55
CA SER A 112 22.67 -10.57 -13.02
C SER A 112 22.61 -11.53 -14.21
N SER A 113 23.42 -11.25 -15.23
CA SER A 113 23.56 -12.09 -16.43
C SER A 113 24.04 -13.51 -16.12
N LYS A 114 24.64 -13.73 -14.94
CA LYS A 114 25.16 -15.04 -14.52
C LYS A 114 24.05 -16.09 -14.27
N PRO A 115 23.02 -15.82 -13.44
CA PRO A 115 21.84 -16.69 -13.34
C PRO A 115 21.18 -17.00 -14.69
N ARG A 116 21.06 -15.99 -15.57
CA ARG A 116 20.50 -16.18 -16.91
C ARG A 116 21.33 -17.10 -17.79
N GLN A 117 22.63 -16.84 -17.90
CA GLN A 117 23.54 -17.72 -18.65
C GLN A 117 23.52 -19.16 -18.15
N LYS A 118 23.42 -19.37 -16.83
CA LYS A 118 23.29 -20.72 -16.25
C LYS A 118 21.96 -21.38 -16.65
N LEU A 119 20.86 -20.63 -16.65
CA LEU A 119 19.56 -21.15 -17.06
C LEU A 119 19.55 -21.47 -18.57
N ASP A 120 20.10 -20.59 -19.40
CA ASP A 120 20.21 -20.78 -20.85
C ASP A 120 21.10 -21.99 -21.20
N SER A 121 22.23 -22.17 -20.49
CA SER A 121 23.09 -23.34 -20.70
C SER A 121 22.39 -24.63 -20.28
N PHE A 122 21.62 -24.60 -19.19
CA PHE A 122 20.84 -25.75 -18.73
C PHE A 122 19.76 -26.13 -19.75
N LEU A 123 18.98 -25.16 -20.23
CA LEU A 123 17.94 -25.38 -21.24
C LEU A 123 18.51 -25.91 -22.56
N SER A 124 19.66 -25.40 -22.99
CA SER A 124 20.36 -25.90 -24.19
C SER A 124 20.80 -27.36 -24.01
N ASN A 125 21.34 -27.72 -22.85
CA ASN A 125 21.75 -29.09 -22.58
C ASN A 125 20.55 -30.05 -22.48
N TYR A 126 19.45 -29.60 -21.86
CA TYR A 126 18.23 -30.37 -21.77
C TYR A 126 17.62 -30.65 -23.15
N LYS A 127 17.58 -29.65 -24.03
CA LYS A 127 17.09 -29.82 -25.40
C LYS A 127 17.91 -30.84 -26.19
N LYS A 128 19.25 -30.78 -26.09
CA LYS A 128 20.13 -31.77 -26.72
C LYS A 128 19.89 -33.18 -26.17
N ALA A 129 19.69 -33.31 -24.86
CA ALA A 129 19.38 -34.60 -24.26
C ALA A 129 18.05 -35.16 -24.77
N LEU A 130 17.03 -34.31 -24.93
CA LEU A 130 15.73 -34.70 -25.47
C LEU A 130 15.84 -35.11 -26.94
N GLU A 131 16.59 -34.37 -27.75
CA GLU A 131 16.87 -34.72 -29.16
C GLU A 131 17.64 -36.05 -29.28
N CYS A 132 18.60 -36.30 -28.38
CA CYS A 132 19.29 -37.58 -28.30
C CYS A 132 18.35 -38.72 -27.89
N GLU A 133 17.45 -38.50 -26.93
CA GLU A 133 16.47 -39.49 -26.50
C GLU A 133 15.47 -39.81 -27.63
N GLU A 134 14.97 -38.80 -28.34
CA GLU A 134 14.10 -38.98 -29.51
C GLU A 134 14.80 -39.73 -30.64
N PHE A 135 16.09 -39.44 -30.89
CA PHE A 135 16.89 -40.16 -31.87
C PHE A 135 17.02 -41.65 -31.50
N LEU A 136 17.33 -41.94 -30.24
CA LEU A 136 17.44 -43.32 -29.75
C LEU A 136 16.11 -44.09 -29.82
N ARG A 137 14.96 -43.43 -29.64
CA ARG A 137 13.64 -44.06 -29.80
C ARG A 137 13.28 -44.40 -31.24
N ARG A 138 14.01 -43.86 -32.23
CA ARG A 138 13.77 -44.11 -33.67
C ARG A 138 14.70 -45.17 -34.27
N LEU A 139 15.67 -45.68 -33.49
CA LEU A 139 16.50 -46.85 -33.82
C LEU A 139 15.78 -48.14 -33.40
#